data_AF-A0A3A0AUX8-F1
#
_entry.id   AF-A0A3A0AUX8-F1
#
_cell.length_a   1.000
_cell.length_b   1.000
_cell.length_c   1.000
_cell.angle_alpha   90.00
_cell.angle_beta   90.00
_cell.angle_gamma   90.00
#
_symmetry.space_group_name_H-M   'P 1'
#
loop_
_entity.id
_entity.type
_entity.pdbx_description
1 polymer ?
#
loop_
_entity_poly.entity_id
_entity_poly.type
_entity_poly.pdbx_seq_one_letter_code
_entity_poly.pdbx_strand_id
1 'polypeptide(L)'
;MNDERMAILRMLQEGKISVDEAARLIGSLDQSEGEPRPDAASRPRLVSLVNDEDEEGDEPSASPKQSAIFDGASFMGANLEGAKFEGANFRNADFTGAMLRDADLRGANFEGADLTGAMLASANFRNSNLRGASLTGAMLEGANFQDAVLPKADFTGAVLQGANFQGVQINGLDLTGVSMPGIKFRPDAVIV
;
A
#
# COMPACT_ATOMS: atom_id res chain seq x y z
N MET A 1 -9.31 10.17 -13.53
CA MET A 1 -7.94 10.63 -13.19
C MET A 1 -7.46 11.57 -14.29
N ASN A 2 -6.79 12.69 -13.98
CA ASN A 2 -6.35 13.67 -14.98
C ASN A 2 -5.05 13.24 -15.69
N ASP A 3 -4.77 13.83 -16.86
CA ASP A 3 -3.64 13.45 -17.73
C ASP A 3 -2.27 13.70 -17.07
N GLU A 4 -2.15 14.75 -16.26
CA GLU A 4 -0.90 15.10 -15.57
C GLU A 4 -0.54 14.07 -14.50
N ARG A 5 -1.52 13.62 -13.70
CA ARG A 5 -1.34 12.55 -12.72
C ARG A 5 -0.96 11.23 -13.41
N MET A 6 -1.61 10.91 -14.53
CA MET A 6 -1.25 9.74 -15.33
C MET A 6 0.20 9.81 -15.85
N ALA A 7 0.66 11.00 -16.28
CA ALA A 7 2.03 11.19 -16.74
C ALA A 7 3.05 10.95 -15.61
N ILE A 8 2.78 11.45 -14.40
CA ILE A 8 3.63 11.22 -13.22
C ILE A 8 3.70 9.73 -12.88
N LEU A 9 2.55 9.04 -12.85
CA LEU A 9 2.51 7.60 -12.57
C LEU A 9 3.26 6.77 -13.61
N ARG A 10 3.17 7.16 -14.88
CA ARG A 10 3.94 6.55 -15.96
C ARG A 10 5.45 6.79 -15.79
N MET A 11 5.87 7.99 -15.38
CA MET A 11 7.27 8.26 -15.09
C MET A 11 7.79 7.40 -13.92
N LEU A 12 6.98 7.19 -12.89
CA LEU A 12 7.30 6.28 -11.80
C LEU A 12 7.41 4.83 -12.28
N GLN A 13 6.46 4.38 -13.09
CA GLN A 13 6.44 3.04 -13.70
C GLN A 13 7.70 2.77 -14.54
N GLU A 14 8.11 3.76 -15.34
CA GLU A 14 9.30 3.70 -16.18
C GLU A 14 10.61 3.89 -15.37
N GLY A 15 10.52 4.09 -14.05
CA GLY A 15 11.67 4.30 -13.17
C GLY A 15 12.40 5.63 -13.39
N LYS A 16 11.73 6.60 -14.03
CA LYS A 16 12.28 7.93 -14.32
C LYS A 16 12.27 8.86 -13.10
N ILE A 17 11.34 8.63 -12.18
CA ILE A 17 11.23 9.38 -10.91
C ILE A 17 11.11 8.39 -9.76
N SER A 18 11.47 8.84 -8.55
CA SER A 18 11.25 8.04 -7.34
C SER A 18 9.79 8.11 -6.89
N VAL A 19 9.41 7.19 -6.00
CA VAL A 19 8.09 7.20 -5.38
C VAL A 19 7.84 8.48 -4.56
N ASP A 20 8.88 8.99 -3.90
CA ASP A 20 8.80 10.24 -3.13
C ASP A 20 8.60 11.45 -4.04
N GLU A 21 9.26 11.47 -5.19
CA GLU A 21 9.08 12.51 -6.19
C GLU A 21 7.67 12.46 -6.79
N ALA A 22 7.18 11.26 -7.12
CA ALA A 22 5.81 11.07 -7.59
C ALA A 22 4.78 11.59 -6.58
N ALA A 23 4.93 11.27 -5.28
CA ALA A 23 4.04 11.75 -4.22
C ALA A 23 4.05 13.28 -4.10
N ARG A 24 5.24 13.91 -4.17
CA ARG A 24 5.35 15.38 -4.13
C ARG A 24 4.65 16.03 -5.31
N LEU A 25 4.85 15.50 -6.52
CA LEU A 25 4.24 16.05 -7.73
C LEU A 25 2.71 15.89 -7.69
N ILE A 26 2.21 14.70 -7.34
CA ILE A 26 0.76 14.45 -7.24
C ILE A 26 0.13 15.33 -6.15
N GLY A 27 0.76 15.43 -4.97
CA GLY A 27 0.27 16.30 -3.90
C GLY A 27 0.23 17.78 -4.27
N SER A 28 1.10 18.24 -5.18
CA SER A 28 1.03 19.62 -5.71
C SER A 28 -0.13 19.82 -6.69
N LEU A 29 -0.50 18.79 -7.46
CA LEU A 29 -1.64 18.84 -8.37
C LEU A 29 -2.96 18.90 -7.60
N ASP A 30 -3.11 18.07 -6.56
CA ASP A 30 -4.32 18.03 -5.75
C ASP A 30 -4.58 19.38 -5.04
N GLN A 31 -3.52 20.11 -4.66
CA GLN A 31 -3.64 21.48 -4.11
C GLN A 31 -4.00 22.54 -5.16
N SER A 32 -3.73 22.28 -6.44
CA SER A 32 -4.02 23.22 -7.53
C SER A 32 -5.44 23.10 -8.08
N GLU A 33 -6.07 21.92 -7.97
CA GLU A 33 -7.40 21.65 -8.56
C GLU A 33 -8.59 21.93 -7.63
N GLY A 34 -8.38 22.22 -6.34
CA GLY A 34 -9.41 22.84 -5.51
C GLY A 34 -9.38 22.51 -4.02
N GLU A 35 -8.73 23.37 -3.23
CA GLU A 35 -9.19 23.68 -1.87
C GLU A 35 -9.05 25.19 -1.58
N PRO A 36 -9.99 25.79 -0.82
CA PRO A 36 -9.77 27.10 -0.23
C PRO A 36 -8.56 27.00 0.71
N ARG A 37 -7.73 28.05 0.73
CA ARG A 37 -6.60 28.17 1.67
C ARG A 37 -7.05 27.69 3.06
N PRO A 38 -6.39 26.71 3.69
CA PRO A 38 -6.67 26.42 5.09
C PRO A 38 -6.47 27.72 5.86
N ASP A 39 -7.44 28.03 6.70
CA ASP A 39 -7.37 29.16 7.60
C ASP A 39 -6.01 29.17 8.31
N ALA A 40 -5.48 30.37 8.55
CA ALA A 40 -4.18 30.56 9.15
C ALA A 40 -4.13 30.18 10.65
N ALA A 41 -4.90 29.19 11.09
CA ALA A 41 -5.12 28.85 12.50
C ALA A 41 -4.64 27.43 12.91
N SER A 42 -4.28 26.54 11.99
CA SER A 42 -3.76 25.19 12.33
C SER A 42 -2.31 24.95 11.91
N ARG A 43 -1.44 25.96 12.10
CA ARG A 43 0.02 25.71 12.09
C ARG A 43 0.39 24.93 13.36
N PRO A 44 0.92 23.70 13.29
CA PRO A 44 1.62 23.15 14.45
C PRO A 44 2.81 24.08 14.74
N ARG A 45 2.85 24.59 15.97
CA ARG A 45 3.91 25.47 16.46
C ARG A 45 5.24 24.74 16.35
N LEU A 46 6.22 25.39 15.73
CA LEU A 46 7.64 25.13 15.99
C LEU A 46 7.87 25.31 17.50
N VAL A 47 7.94 24.20 18.24
CA VAL A 47 8.41 24.21 19.62
C VAL A 47 9.92 23.96 19.59
N SER A 48 10.61 25.03 19.98
CA SER A 48 11.96 25.19 20.51
C SER A 48 12.82 23.94 20.77
N LEU A 49 14.07 24.06 20.31
CA LEU A 49 15.27 23.48 20.94
C LEU A 49 15.26 23.64 22.47
N VAL A 50 15.38 22.54 23.21
CA VAL A 50 16.21 22.43 24.41
C VAL A 50 16.82 21.02 24.42
N ASN A 51 18.13 20.95 24.63
CA ASN A 51 18.91 19.74 24.87
C ASN A 51 18.46 19.06 26.16
N ASP A 52 18.58 17.74 26.25
CA ASP A 52 19.12 17.05 27.45
C ASP A 52 19.62 15.67 27.03
N GLU A 53 20.73 15.30 27.66
CA GLU A 53 21.66 14.21 27.34
C GLU A 53 21.17 12.83 27.85
N ASP A 54 21.89 11.78 27.42
CA ASP A 54 21.95 10.41 27.95
C ASP A 54 20.83 9.40 27.62
N GLU A 55 21.14 8.44 26.73
CA GLU A 55 21.09 7.00 27.04
C GLU A 55 21.75 6.16 25.90
N GLU A 56 22.85 5.48 26.24
CA GLU A 56 23.44 4.38 25.45
C GLU A 56 22.59 3.10 25.58
N GLY A 57 22.24 2.45 24.46
CA GLY A 57 21.68 1.09 24.47
C GLY A 57 21.07 0.62 23.14
N ASP A 58 21.80 -0.23 22.40
CA ASP A 58 21.42 -1.19 21.34
C ASP A 58 20.33 -0.81 20.28
N GLU A 59 20.78 -0.69 19.02
CA GLU A 59 20.00 -0.46 17.77
C GLU A 59 18.87 -1.51 17.51
N PRO A 60 17.74 -1.16 16.85
CA PRO A 60 17.71 -0.54 15.52
C PRO A 60 16.54 0.43 15.29
N SER A 61 16.79 1.74 15.27
CA SER A 61 15.85 2.69 14.67
C SER A 61 16.39 3.14 13.33
N ALA A 62 16.13 2.36 12.29
CA ALA A 62 16.05 2.93 10.96
C ALA A 62 15.06 4.10 11.08
N SER A 63 15.57 5.32 11.02
CA SER A 63 14.74 6.53 10.93
C SER A 63 13.65 6.25 9.90
N PRO A 64 12.38 6.63 10.11
CA PRO A 64 11.38 6.49 9.06
C PRO A 64 11.90 7.27 7.85
N LYS A 65 12.43 6.55 6.85
CA LYS A 65 12.55 7.09 5.49
C LYS A 65 11.16 7.64 5.21
N GLN A 66 11.05 8.94 4.93
CA GLN A 66 9.77 9.55 4.60
C GLN A 66 9.09 8.66 3.55
N SER A 67 8.05 7.94 3.95
CA SER A 67 7.27 7.11 3.05
C SER A 67 6.47 8.05 2.16
N ALA A 68 6.62 7.96 0.85
CA ALA A 68 5.73 8.63 -0.10
C ALA A 68 4.26 8.52 0.33
N ILE A 69 3.56 9.66 0.43
CA ILE A 69 2.21 9.74 0.99
C ILE A 69 1.19 9.89 -0.13
N PHE A 70 0.24 8.97 -0.16
CA PHE A 70 -0.90 8.89 -1.07
C PHE A 70 -2.20 8.57 -0.30
N ASP A 71 -2.33 9.05 0.94
CA ASP A 71 -3.51 8.81 1.79
C ASP A 71 -4.77 9.38 1.12
N GLY A 72 -5.80 8.54 0.97
CA GLY A 72 -7.06 8.87 0.29
C GLY A 72 -6.95 9.10 -1.21
N ALA A 73 -5.79 8.86 -1.81
CA ALA A 73 -5.54 9.18 -3.21
C ALA A 73 -6.25 8.16 -4.14
N SER A 74 -6.84 8.63 -5.25
CA SER A 74 -7.46 7.74 -6.24
C SER A 74 -6.48 7.32 -7.35
N PHE A 75 -6.40 6.01 -7.57
CA PHE A 75 -5.70 5.30 -8.64
C PHE A 75 -6.67 4.39 -9.42
N MET A 76 -7.97 4.68 -9.36
CA MET A 76 -9.01 3.88 -9.99
C MET A 76 -8.70 3.65 -11.49
N GLY A 77 -8.62 2.39 -11.89
CA GLY A 77 -8.32 1.96 -13.26
C GLY A 77 -6.92 2.34 -13.78
N ALA A 78 -6.02 2.80 -12.92
CA ALA A 78 -4.69 3.24 -13.32
C ALA A 78 -3.83 2.07 -13.83
N ASN A 79 -2.97 2.33 -14.80
CA ASN A 79 -1.90 1.40 -15.15
C ASN A 79 -0.66 1.68 -14.29
N LEU A 80 -0.35 0.75 -13.40
CA LEU A 80 0.74 0.77 -12.43
C LEU A 80 1.54 -0.55 -12.48
N GLU A 81 1.54 -1.23 -13.64
CA GLU A 81 2.26 -2.49 -13.83
C GLU A 81 3.76 -2.31 -13.61
N GLY A 82 4.34 -3.09 -12.69
CA GLY A 82 5.75 -3.00 -12.32
C GLY A 82 6.12 -1.73 -11.53
N ALA A 83 5.15 -0.94 -11.08
CA ALA A 83 5.41 0.27 -10.32
C ALA A 83 6.12 -0.04 -8.99
N LYS A 84 7.04 0.86 -8.60
CA LYS A 84 7.86 0.72 -7.40
C LYS A 84 7.34 1.62 -6.29
N PHE A 85 6.57 1.04 -5.37
CA PHE A 85 5.95 1.72 -4.25
C PHE A 85 6.42 1.18 -2.89
N GLU A 86 7.66 0.69 -2.81
CA GLU A 86 8.24 0.19 -1.57
C GLU A 86 8.12 1.23 -0.45
N GLY A 87 7.49 0.83 0.66
CA GLY A 87 7.29 1.64 1.85
C GLY A 87 6.26 2.76 1.71
N ALA A 88 5.57 2.91 0.57
CA ALA A 88 4.60 4.00 0.38
C ALA A 88 3.36 3.88 1.27
N ASN A 89 2.76 5.02 1.60
CA ASN A 89 1.54 5.10 2.40
C ASN A 89 0.32 5.35 1.50
N PHE A 90 -0.55 4.35 1.41
CA PHE A 90 -1.80 4.29 0.64
C PHE A 90 -3.03 4.09 1.52
N ARG A 91 -2.99 4.57 2.77
CA ARG A 91 -4.17 4.51 3.64
C ARG A 91 -5.39 5.05 2.90
N ASN A 92 -6.51 4.35 3.01
CA ASN A 92 -7.79 4.75 2.39
C ASN A 92 -7.75 5.06 0.88
N ALA A 93 -6.68 4.68 0.17
CA ALA A 93 -6.54 4.95 -1.26
C ALA A 93 -7.48 4.06 -2.07
N ASP A 94 -7.91 4.56 -3.22
CA ASP A 94 -8.80 3.83 -4.13
C ASP A 94 -8.01 3.29 -5.32
N PHE A 95 -7.84 1.97 -5.37
CA PHE A 95 -7.23 1.19 -6.45
C PHE A 95 -8.25 0.35 -7.22
N THR A 96 -9.54 0.71 -7.18
CA THR A 96 -10.59 -0.08 -7.83
C THR A 96 -10.26 -0.30 -9.30
N GLY A 97 -10.17 -1.58 -9.71
CA GLY A 97 -9.82 -1.99 -11.06
C GLY A 97 -8.43 -1.57 -11.57
N ALA A 98 -7.52 -1.11 -10.70
CA ALA A 98 -6.17 -0.73 -11.09
C ALA A 98 -5.34 -1.94 -11.56
N MET A 99 -4.41 -1.70 -12.49
CA MET A 99 -3.47 -2.71 -12.97
C MET A 99 -2.14 -2.57 -12.24
N LEU A 100 -1.81 -3.53 -11.38
CA LEU A 100 -0.65 -3.54 -10.48
C LEU A 100 0.15 -4.85 -10.63
N ARG A 101 0.07 -5.50 -11.80
CA ARG A 101 0.83 -6.70 -12.10
C ARG A 101 2.32 -6.43 -11.86
N ASP A 102 3.02 -7.38 -11.23
CA ASP A 102 4.46 -7.29 -10.91
C ASP A 102 4.87 -6.05 -10.09
N ALA A 103 3.93 -5.31 -9.48
CA ALA A 103 4.24 -4.12 -8.69
C ALA A 103 5.01 -4.48 -7.42
N ASP A 104 5.96 -3.62 -7.05
CA ASP A 104 6.73 -3.73 -5.81
C ASP A 104 6.07 -2.88 -4.72
N LEU A 105 5.33 -3.55 -3.83
CA LEU A 105 4.51 -2.95 -2.78
C LEU A 105 5.04 -3.33 -1.38
N ARG A 106 6.32 -3.71 -1.29
CA ARG A 106 6.94 -4.17 -0.05
C ARG A 106 6.87 -3.11 1.03
N GLY A 107 6.45 -3.49 2.23
CA GLY A 107 6.37 -2.57 3.37
C GLY A 107 5.36 -1.42 3.23
N ALA A 108 4.57 -1.38 2.15
CA ALA A 108 3.58 -0.33 1.94
C ALA A 108 2.40 -0.44 2.91
N ASN A 109 1.74 0.68 3.17
CA ASN A 109 0.57 0.74 4.05
C ASN A 109 -0.72 0.96 3.26
N PHE A 110 -1.54 -0.07 3.15
CA PHE A 110 -2.86 -0.08 2.51
C PHE A 110 -4.00 -0.17 3.54
N GLU A 111 -3.80 0.28 4.78
CA GLU A 111 -4.86 0.21 5.78
C GLU A 111 -6.12 0.95 5.28
N GLY A 112 -7.23 0.22 5.20
CA GLY A 112 -8.51 0.72 4.69
C GLY A 112 -8.56 1.03 3.19
N ALA A 113 -7.55 0.64 2.41
CA ALA A 113 -7.55 0.87 0.95
C ALA A 113 -8.58 -0.01 0.23
N ASP A 114 -9.11 0.49 -0.88
CA ASP A 114 -9.99 -0.27 -1.77
C ASP A 114 -9.22 -0.78 -2.98
N LEU A 115 -8.98 -2.09 -3.07
CA LEU A 115 -8.35 -2.80 -4.19
C LEU A 115 -9.36 -3.69 -4.92
N THR A 116 -10.66 -3.36 -4.84
CA THR A 116 -11.74 -4.15 -5.45
C THR A 116 -11.49 -4.33 -6.95
N GLY A 117 -11.47 -5.59 -7.41
CA GLY A 117 -11.25 -5.94 -8.81
C GLY A 117 -9.87 -5.56 -9.38
N ALA A 118 -8.90 -5.19 -8.54
CA ALA A 118 -7.55 -4.84 -9.00
C ALA A 118 -6.83 -6.06 -9.59
N MET A 119 -6.00 -5.82 -10.63
CA MET A 119 -5.15 -6.84 -11.25
C MET A 119 -3.77 -6.83 -10.60
N LEU A 120 -3.54 -7.75 -9.67
CA LEU A 120 -2.40 -7.81 -8.75
C LEU A 120 -1.54 -9.08 -8.93
N ALA A 121 -1.64 -9.73 -10.09
CA ALA A 121 -0.85 -10.92 -10.40
C ALA A 121 0.65 -10.65 -10.18
N SER A 122 1.33 -11.54 -9.45
CA SER A 122 2.74 -11.45 -9.07
C SER A 122 3.14 -10.20 -8.26
N ALA A 123 2.19 -9.39 -7.77
CA ALA A 123 2.51 -8.22 -6.96
C ALA A 123 3.17 -8.62 -5.62
N ASN A 124 4.11 -7.80 -5.15
CA ASN A 124 4.88 -8.08 -3.95
C ASN A 124 4.42 -7.25 -2.75
N PHE A 125 3.57 -7.82 -1.92
CA PHE A 125 3.05 -7.24 -0.68
C PHE A 125 3.85 -7.63 0.58
N ARG A 126 5.09 -8.11 0.44
CA ARG A 126 5.86 -8.57 1.60
C ARG A 126 5.99 -7.48 2.67
N ASN A 127 5.75 -7.83 3.94
CA ASN A 127 5.77 -6.91 5.10
C ASN A 127 4.80 -5.72 5.00
N SER A 128 3.83 -5.72 4.08
CA SER A 128 2.86 -4.63 3.95
C SER A 128 1.74 -4.72 5.00
N ASN A 129 1.06 -3.60 5.24
CA ASN A 129 -0.13 -3.55 6.08
C ASN A 129 -1.37 -3.40 5.21
N LEU A 130 -2.23 -4.41 5.16
CA LEU A 130 -3.55 -4.35 4.49
C LEU A 130 -4.71 -4.48 5.48
N ARG A 131 -4.53 -4.06 6.74
CA ARG A 131 -5.60 -4.11 7.75
C ARG A 131 -6.86 -3.41 7.22
N GLY A 132 -7.97 -4.14 7.17
CA GLY A 132 -9.25 -3.61 6.72
C GLY A 132 -9.33 -3.23 5.23
N ALA A 133 -8.35 -3.61 4.41
CA ALA A 133 -8.40 -3.34 2.97
C ALA A 133 -9.44 -4.24 2.27
N SER A 134 -10.09 -3.72 1.23
CA SER A 134 -10.92 -4.53 0.34
C SER A 134 -10.07 -5.08 -0.80
N LEU A 135 -10.04 -6.40 -0.98
CA LEU A 135 -9.48 -7.08 -2.16
C LEU A 135 -10.56 -7.92 -2.86
N THR A 136 -11.84 -7.54 -2.70
CA THR A 136 -12.96 -8.26 -3.28
C THR A 136 -12.80 -8.40 -4.79
N GLY A 137 -12.87 -9.64 -5.30
CA GLY A 137 -12.73 -9.93 -6.73
C GLY A 137 -11.35 -9.62 -7.35
N ALA A 138 -10.32 -9.34 -6.54
CA ALA A 138 -8.99 -9.04 -7.04
C ALA A 138 -8.30 -10.28 -7.66
N MET A 139 -7.48 -10.06 -8.69
CA MET A 139 -6.67 -11.09 -9.33
C MET A 139 -5.28 -11.12 -8.71
N LEU A 140 -4.98 -12.13 -7.89
CA LEU A 140 -3.82 -12.19 -7.01
C LEU A 140 -2.95 -13.43 -7.29
N GLU A 141 -2.98 -13.93 -8.52
CA GLU A 141 -2.22 -15.12 -8.91
C GLU A 141 -0.72 -14.88 -8.68
N GLY A 142 -0.08 -15.73 -7.89
CA GLY A 142 1.34 -15.60 -7.54
C GLY A 142 1.71 -14.40 -6.66
N ALA A 143 0.73 -13.63 -6.16
CA ALA A 143 1.02 -12.48 -5.29
C ALA A 143 1.71 -12.92 -3.98
N ASN A 144 2.62 -12.08 -3.49
CA ASN A 144 3.42 -12.39 -2.32
C ASN A 144 2.99 -11.56 -1.10
N PHE A 145 2.21 -12.15 -0.20
CA PHE A 145 1.79 -11.58 1.08
C PHE A 145 2.69 -12.00 2.25
N GLN A 146 3.93 -12.41 1.98
CA GLN A 146 4.80 -12.90 3.04
C GLN A 146 4.94 -11.88 4.18
N ASP A 147 4.72 -12.31 5.41
CA ASP A 147 4.82 -11.49 6.62
C ASP A 147 3.92 -10.22 6.59
N ALA A 148 2.88 -10.20 5.74
CA ALA A 148 1.92 -9.09 5.67
C ALA A 148 0.91 -9.11 6.82
N VAL A 149 0.39 -7.93 7.16
CA VAL A 149 -0.64 -7.72 8.18
C VAL A 149 -2.01 -7.60 7.52
N LEU A 150 -2.87 -8.63 7.67
CA LEU A 150 -4.18 -8.76 7.02
C LEU A 150 -5.44 -8.77 7.92
N PRO A 151 -5.44 -8.39 9.24
CA PRO A 151 -6.68 -8.42 10.01
C PRO A 151 -7.80 -7.62 9.34
N LYS A 152 -8.97 -8.25 9.18
CA LYS A 152 -10.16 -7.67 8.52
C LYS A 152 -10.01 -7.33 7.04
N ALA A 153 -8.95 -7.78 6.37
CA ALA A 153 -8.87 -7.68 4.91
C ALA A 153 -9.93 -8.60 4.29
N ASP A 154 -10.64 -8.10 3.27
CA ASP A 154 -11.69 -8.84 2.56
C ASP A 154 -11.13 -9.43 1.26
N PHE A 155 -11.08 -10.75 1.14
CA PHE A 155 -10.64 -11.47 -0.07
C PHE A 155 -11.81 -12.12 -0.83
N THR A 156 -13.06 -11.74 -0.55
CA THR A 156 -14.26 -12.36 -1.15
C THR A 156 -14.17 -12.39 -2.67
N GLY A 157 -14.23 -13.59 -3.26
CA GLY A 157 -14.16 -13.77 -4.71
C GLY A 157 -12.80 -13.48 -5.36
N ALA A 158 -11.74 -13.24 -4.57
CA ALA A 158 -10.39 -13.05 -5.09
C ALA A 158 -9.79 -14.37 -5.63
N VAL A 159 -8.90 -14.24 -6.62
CA VAL A 159 -8.19 -15.38 -7.23
C VAL A 159 -6.78 -15.46 -6.66
N LEU A 160 -6.50 -16.44 -5.80
CA LEU A 160 -5.23 -16.55 -5.05
C LEU A 160 -4.31 -17.67 -5.54
N GLN A 161 -4.45 -18.11 -6.80
CA GLN A 161 -3.67 -19.27 -7.28
C GLN A 161 -2.16 -19.03 -7.14
N GLY A 162 -1.48 -19.87 -6.37
CA GLY A 162 -0.04 -19.75 -6.14
C GLY A 162 0.40 -18.59 -5.23
N ALA A 163 -0.54 -17.86 -4.62
CA ALA A 163 -0.23 -16.77 -3.71
C ALA A 163 0.48 -17.27 -2.43
N ASN A 164 1.39 -16.44 -1.91
CA ASN A 164 2.22 -16.76 -0.76
C ASN A 164 1.75 -16.03 0.51
N PHE A 165 1.28 -16.77 1.51
CA PHE A 165 0.84 -16.25 2.81
C PHE A 165 1.76 -16.70 3.96
N GLN A 166 2.98 -17.17 3.67
CA GLN A 166 3.96 -17.48 4.72
C GLN A 166 4.16 -16.25 5.61
N GLY A 167 3.98 -16.37 6.93
CA GLY A 167 4.15 -15.19 7.80
C GLY A 167 2.89 -14.50 8.24
N VAL A 168 1.80 -14.70 7.51
CA VAL A 168 0.53 -14.06 7.83
C VAL A 168 -0.10 -14.72 9.04
N GLN A 169 -0.52 -13.91 10.01
CA GLN A 169 -1.43 -14.36 11.07
C GLN A 169 -2.83 -14.54 10.47
N ILE A 170 -3.27 -15.78 10.32
CA ILE A 170 -4.57 -16.11 9.71
C ILE A 170 -5.74 -16.13 10.72
N ASN A 171 -5.46 -15.93 12.01
CA ASN A 171 -6.49 -15.91 13.04
C ASN A 171 -7.47 -14.75 12.80
N GLY A 172 -8.70 -15.08 12.39
CA GLY A 172 -9.75 -14.10 12.07
C GLY A 172 -9.67 -13.53 10.65
N LEU A 173 -8.90 -14.13 9.75
CA LEU A 173 -8.99 -13.85 8.31
C LEU A 173 -10.20 -14.58 7.73
N ASP A 174 -11.15 -13.83 7.15
CA ASP A 174 -12.28 -14.43 6.44
C ASP A 174 -11.80 -14.91 5.06
N LEU A 175 -11.71 -16.23 4.91
CA LEU A 175 -11.36 -16.88 3.65
C LEU A 175 -12.59 -17.54 2.99
N THR A 176 -13.80 -17.18 3.40
CA THR A 176 -15.02 -17.71 2.79
C THR A 176 -15.11 -17.28 1.32
N GLY A 177 -15.47 -18.22 0.44
CA GLY A 177 -15.59 -17.95 -1.00
C GLY A 177 -14.27 -17.72 -1.75
N VAL A 178 -13.12 -17.93 -1.11
CA VAL A 178 -11.80 -17.81 -1.74
C VAL A 178 -11.44 -19.10 -2.48
N SER A 179 -10.97 -18.98 -3.73
CA SER A 179 -10.41 -20.10 -4.49
C SER A 179 -8.98 -20.38 -4.01
N MET A 180 -8.73 -21.55 -3.41
CA MET A 180 -7.45 -21.90 -2.76
C MET A 180 -6.46 -22.82 -3.51
N PRO A 181 -6.49 -23.01 -4.84
CA PRO A 181 -5.54 -23.93 -5.47
C PRO A 181 -4.10 -23.40 -5.36
N GLY A 182 -3.24 -24.12 -4.64
CA GLY A 182 -1.82 -23.82 -4.54
C GLY A 182 -1.44 -22.67 -3.60
N ILE A 183 -2.33 -22.24 -2.69
CA ILE A 183 -1.98 -21.28 -1.65
C ILE A 183 -0.92 -21.88 -0.71
N LYS A 184 0.09 -21.08 -0.35
CA LYS A 184 1.15 -21.49 0.59
C LYS A 184 0.95 -20.85 1.97
N PHE A 185 0.69 -21.65 2.99
CA PHE A 185 0.62 -21.24 4.40
C PHE A 185 1.80 -21.78 5.20
N ARG A 186 2.08 -21.17 6.37
CA ARG A 186 3.05 -21.74 7.32
C ARG A 186 2.61 -23.16 7.75
N PRO A 187 3.55 -24.07 8.08
CA PRO A 187 3.21 -25.45 8.47
C PRO A 187 2.28 -25.56 9.69
N ASP A 188 2.19 -24.53 10.52
CA ASP A 188 1.42 -24.45 11.77
C ASP A 188 0.13 -23.63 11.66
N ALA A 189 -0.24 -23.23 10.44
CA ALA A 189 -1.43 -22.43 10.17
C ALA A 189 -2.73 -23.21 10.49
N VAL A 190 -3.56 -22.67 11.38
CA VAL A 190 -4.91 -23.18 11.67
C VAL A 190 -5.94 -22.48 10.78
N ILE A 191 -6.42 -23.16 9.75
CA ILE A 191 -7.50 -22.69 8.87
C ILE A 191 -8.83 -23.14 9.51
N VAL A 192 -9.68 -22.19 9.90
CA VAL A 192 -11.01 -22.43 10.49
C VAL A 192 -12.13 -22.21 9.48
#